data_AF-A0A2G2B162-F1
#
_entry.id   AF-A0A2G2B162-F1
#
_cell.length_a   1.000
_cell.length_b   1.000
_cell.length_c   1.000
_cell.angle_alpha   90.00
_cell.angle_beta   90.00
_cell.angle_gamma   90.00
#
_symmetry.space_group_name_H-M   'P 1'
#
loop_
_entity.id
_entity.type
_entity.pdbx_description
1 polymer ?
#
loop_
_entity_poly.entity_id
_entity_poly.type
_entity_poly.pdbx_seq_one_letter_code
_entity_poly.pdbx_strand_id
1 'polypeptide(L)' 'MQFTMQVFEYEDKDEFRVMDRNGEPWFFLSDVANRLGINNARSISSRLDDDEKGV' A
#
# COMPACT_ATOMS: atom_id res chain seq x y z
N MET A 1 -3.44 12.34 14.84
CA MET A 1 -3.26 10.95 14.39
C MET A 1 -1.77 10.79 14.09
N GLN A 2 -1.11 9.78 14.68
CA GLN A 2 0.27 9.46 14.32
C GLN A 2 0.22 8.52 13.12
N PHE A 3 0.87 8.92 12.04
CA PHE A 3 1.07 8.08 10.87
C PHE A 3 2.58 7.86 10.76
N THR A 4 3.02 6.62 10.95
CA THR A 4 4.43 6.27 10.79
C THR A 4 4.54 5.38 9.56
N MET A 5 5.27 5.86 8.56
CA MET A 5 5.55 5.10 7.35
C MET A 5 6.88 4.36 7.49
N GLN A 6 6.88 3.08 7.13
CA GLN A 6 8.05 2.21 7.11
C GLN A 6 8.18 1.58 5.72
N VAL A 7 9.43 1.36 5.31
CA VAL A 7 9.78 0.61 4.11
C VAL A 7 10.32 -0.75 4.55
N PHE A 8 9.74 -1.81 4.01
CA PHE A 8 10.20 -3.17 4.18
C PHE A 8 10.90 -3.62 2.89
N GLU A 9 12.08 -4.22 3.01
CA GLU A 9 12.81 -4.79 1.88
C GLU A 9 12.72 -6.33 1.94
N TYR A 10 12.32 -6.95 0.84
CA TYR A 10 12.29 -8.40 0.68
C TYR A 10 13.59 -8.93 0.02
N GLU A 11 13.77 -10.25 -0.02
CA GLU A 11 15.02 -10.89 -0.47
C GLU A 11 15.52 -10.43 -1.85
N ASP A 12 14.61 -10.06 -2.76
CA ASP A 12 14.92 -9.61 -4.12
C ASP A 12 15.14 -8.08 -4.25
N LYS A 13 15.38 -7.37 -3.14
CA LYS A 13 15.38 -5.89 -3.06
C LYS A 13 14.04 -5.25 -3.41
N ASP A 14 12.97 -6.02 -3.25
CA ASP A 14 11.62 -5.53 -3.48
C ASP A 14 11.19 -4.70 -2.27
N GLU A 15 10.90 -3.42 -2.49
CA GLU A 15 10.55 -2.47 -1.44
C GLU A 15 9.03 -2.38 -1.31
N PHE A 16 8.54 -2.49 -0.07
CA PHE A 16 7.12 -2.41 0.26
C PHE A 16 6.87 -1.36 1.32
N ARG A 17 5.99 -0.40 1.02
CA ARG A 17 5.65 0.66 1.95
C ARG A 17 4.43 0.28 2.78
N VAL A 18 4.53 0.50 4.09
CA VAL A 18 3.44 0.28 5.05
C VAL A 18 3.34 1.49 5.98
N MET A 19 2.11 1.91 6.26
CA MET A 19 1.80 2.95 7.22
C MET A 19 1.10 2.33 8.43
N ASP A 20 1.51 2.68 9.65
CA ASP A 20 0.65 2.45 10.83
C ASP A 20 -0.44 3.52 10.85
N ARG A 21 -1.70 3.08 10.76
CA ARG A 21 -2.87 3.92 10.93
C ARG A 21 -3.70 3.34 12.07
N ASN A 22 -3.60 3.97 13.23
CA ASN A 22 -4.32 3.58 14.45
C ASN A 22 -4.03 2.14 14.92
N GLY A 23 -2.78 1.67 14.79
CA GLY A 23 -2.39 0.31 15.16
C GLY A 23 -2.70 -0.74 14.10
N GLU A 24 -3.21 -0.33 12.94
CA GLU A 24 -3.44 -1.21 11.79
C GLU A 24 -2.42 -0.92 10.68
N PRO A 25 -1.84 -1.96 10.05
CA PRO A 25 -0.93 -1.80 8.93
C PRO A 25 -1.69 -1.51 7.63
N TRP A 26 -1.34 -0.41 6.99
CA TRP A 26 -1.93 0.06 5.74
C TRP A 26 -0.91 0.01 4.61
N PHE A 27 -1.25 -0.66 3.52
CA PHE A 27 -0.35 -0.88 2.38
C PHE A 27 -0.61 0.15 1.27
N PHE A 28 0.46 0.55 0.58
CA PHE A 28 0.33 1.36 -0.61
C PHE A 28 -0.17 0.51 -1.78
N LEU A 29 -1.33 0.90 -2.35
CA LEU A 29 -1.98 0.17 -3.44
C LEU A 29 -1.06 -0.05 -4.66
N SER A 30 -0.20 0.93 -4.97
CA SER A 30 0.76 0.82 -6.07
C SER A 30 1.75 -0.32 -5.85
N ASP A 31 2.21 -0.51 -4.63
CA ASP A 31 3.25 -1.49 -4.28
C ASP A 31 2.63 -2.90 -4.36
N VAL A 32 1.41 -3.04 -3.83
CA VAL A 32 0.58 -4.25 -3.97
C VAL A 32 0.29 -4.57 -5.44
N ALA A 33 -0.12 -3.58 -6.22
CA ALA A 33 -0.44 -3.76 -7.64
C ALA A 33 0.79 -4.21 -8.43
N ASN A 34 1.93 -3.56 -8.23
CA ASN A 34 3.19 -3.92 -8.88
C ASN A 34 3.59 -5.36 -8.55
N ARG A 35 3.51 -5.76 -7.28
CA ARG A 35 3.87 -7.12 -6.85
C ARG A 35 2.98 -8.22 -7.44
N LEU A 36 1.71 -7.90 -7.64
CA LEU A 36 0.73 -8.78 -8.26
C LEU A 36 0.74 -8.73 -9.80
N GLY A 37 1.61 -7.91 -10.41
CA GLY A 37 1.67 -7.73 -11.86
C GLY A 37 0.45 -6.99 -12.44
N ILE A 38 -0.25 -6.22 -11.62
CA ILE A 38 -1.43 -5.45 -12.02
C ILE A 38 -0.97 -4.07 -12.51
N ASN A 39 -0.85 -3.92 -13.83
CA ASN A 39 -0.35 -2.70 -14.46
C ASN A 39 -1.28 -1.47 -14.32
N ASN A 40 -2.54 -1.66 -13.91
CA ASN A 40 -3.51 -0.57 -13.76
C ASN A 40 -4.04 -0.48 -12.32
N ALA A 41 -3.20 -0.01 -11.41
CA ALA A 41 -3.55 0.24 -10.01
C ALA A 41 -4.79 1.16 -9.84
N ARG A 42 -5.03 2.07 -10.79
CA ARG A 42 -6.18 2.97 -10.77
C ARG A 42 -7.51 2.26 -11.07
N SER A 43 -7.45 1.12 -11.76
CA SER A 43 -8.63 0.27 -12.00
C SER A 43 -9.03 -0.55 -10.77
N ILE A 44 -8.12 -0.76 -9.82
CA ILE A 44 -8.41 -1.50 -8.58
C ILE A 44 -8.75 -0.58 -7.42
N SER A 45 -8.37 0.70 -7.48
CA SER A 45 -8.75 1.68 -6.44
C SER A 45 -10.26 1.87 -6.32
N SER A 46 -11.04 1.55 -7.37
CA SER A 46 -12.51 1.56 -7.30
C SER A 46 -13.10 0.45 -6.42
N ARG A 47 -12.32 -0.56 -6.07
CA ARG A 47 -12.72 -1.68 -5.18
C ARG A 47 -12.45 -1.41 -3.71
N LEU A 48 -11.71 -0.33 -3.40
CA LEU A 48 -11.42 0.09 -2.04
C LEU A 48 -12.60 0.88 -1.47
N ASP A 49 -12.74 0.83 -0.15
CA ASP A 49 -13.67 1.70 0.56
C ASP A 49 -13.18 3.16 0.50
N ASP A 50 -14.06 4.11 0.79
CA ASP A 50 -13.73 5.54 0.60
C ASP A 50 -12.68 6.04 1.60
N ASP A 51 -12.61 5.44 2.79
CA ASP A 51 -11.60 5.74 3.80
C ASP A 51 -10.24 5.08 3.54
N GLU A 52 -10.19 4.15 2.58
CA GLU A 52 -8.99 3.46 2.09
C GLU A 52 -8.28 4.19 0.93
N LYS A 53 -8.84 5.30 0.46
CA LYS A 53 -8.32 6.09 -0.67
C LYS A 53 -7.64 7.38 -0.20
N GLY A 54 -6.76 7.94 -1.03
CA GLY A 54 -6.20 9.28 -0.85
C GLY A 54 -5.00 9.39 0.10
N VAL A 55 -4.37 8.24 0.41
CA VAL A 55 -3.07 8.15 1.10
C VAL A 55 -1.89 8.27 0.14
#